data_AF-A0A923UPJ3-F1
#
_entry.id   AF-A0A923UPJ3-F1
#
_cell.length_a   1.000
_cell.length_b   1.000
_cell.length_c   1.000
_cell.angle_alpha   90.00
_cell.angle_beta   90.00
_cell.angle_gamma   90.00
#
_symmetry.space_group_name_H-M   'P 1'
#
loop_
_entity.id
_entity.type
_entity.pdbx_description
1 polymer ?
#
loop_
_entity_poly.entity_id
_entity_poly.type
_entity_poly.pdbx_seq_one_letter_code
_entity_poly.pdbx_strand_id
1 'polypeptide(L)'
;MKKTLTTAFSLLLGFSAFSQEKTEDKGKFTFSGYIDSYYMANFNSPLDRSNLGISSSARAFDQRAGQFSLGLVQTKMTYSTSKIDIVGDLTFGPNADLGNYGNVIGRIAGSTSTALAIKQAYITWKATDKLALTMGQFGTHIGYEVIDAPINYHYSLSNLFNNGPFYHVGLKAQYTFSDKVYLMAGIVNNVDNLDDNNRSKGVIAQLFVSPATGWNVYLNAISSNEANADIKTGKTPDGTYTLFDLTSTYQISPKFMVGLNAASGSQKG
;
A
#
# COMPACT_ATOMS: atom_id res chain seq x y z
N MET A 1 -71.53 15.85 44.10
CA MET A 1 -70.37 15.81 45.04
C MET A 1 -69.18 16.42 44.31
N LYS A 2 -68.49 17.44 44.84
CA LYS A 2 -67.18 17.34 45.55
C LYS A 2 -66.18 16.43 44.81
N LYS A 3 -64.94 16.82 44.49
CA LYS A 3 -64.16 18.06 44.77
C LYS A 3 -62.84 18.02 43.94
N THR A 4 -62.30 19.19 43.53
CA THR A 4 -60.85 19.60 43.42
C THR A 4 -59.73 18.57 43.11
N LEU A 5 -58.74 18.89 42.27
CA LEU A 5 -57.33 19.32 42.56
C LEU A 5 -56.57 19.30 41.20
N THR A 6 -55.50 20.04 40.84
CA THR A 6 -54.89 21.34 41.28
C THR A 6 -54.05 21.91 40.11
N THR A 7 -53.74 23.21 40.12
CA THR A 7 -52.65 23.82 39.31
C THR A 7 -51.27 23.37 39.76
N ALA A 8 -50.31 23.20 38.85
CA ALA A 8 -48.87 23.18 39.16
C ALA A 8 -48.08 23.97 38.10
N PHE A 9 -47.87 25.25 38.37
CA PHE A 9 -46.90 26.08 37.65
C PHE A 9 -45.49 25.62 38.06
N SER A 10 -44.57 25.43 37.13
CA SER A 10 -43.17 25.14 37.43
C SER A 10 -42.27 25.84 36.43
N LEU A 11 -41.27 26.55 36.94
CA LEU A 11 -40.54 27.57 36.20
C LEU A 11 -39.78 26.97 35.01
N LEU A 12 -39.93 27.62 33.85
CA LEU A 12 -38.93 27.59 32.80
C LEU A 12 -37.67 28.29 33.29
N LEU A 13 -36.82 27.57 34.03
CA LEU A 13 -35.42 27.93 34.17
C LEU A 13 -34.75 27.72 32.81
N GLY A 14 -34.67 28.79 32.04
CA GLY A 14 -33.94 28.85 30.78
C GLY A 14 -32.44 28.65 31.02
N PHE A 15 -32.01 27.41 31.14
CA PHE A 15 -30.63 27.06 30.84
C PHE A 15 -30.42 27.30 29.35
N SER A 16 -29.78 28.41 29.02
CA SER A 16 -29.12 28.60 27.73
C SER A 16 -27.98 27.59 27.62
N ALA A 17 -28.34 26.34 27.30
CA ALA A 17 -27.39 25.33 26.90
C ALA A 17 -26.72 25.81 25.61
N PHE A 18 -25.51 26.35 25.74
CA PHE A 18 -24.58 26.45 24.62
C PHE A 18 -24.25 25.03 24.17
N SER A 19 -25.13 24.48 23.33
CA SER A 19 -24.79 23.34 22.50
C SER A 19 -23.64 23.79 21.62
N GLN A 20 -22.42 23.41 22.00
CA GLN A 20 -21.33 23.35 21.04
C GLN A 20 -21.77 22.32 20.01
N GLU A 21 -22.18 22.77 18.83
CA GLU A 21 -22.19 21.91 17.65
C GLU A 21 -20.75 21.51 17.37
N LYS A 22 -20.29 20.47 18.06
CA LYS A 22 -19.26 19.60 17.51
C LYS A 22 -19.86 19.08 16.22
N THR A 23 -19.37 19.61 15.10
CA THR A 23 -19.65 19.08 13.77
C THR A 23 -19.37 17.58 13.84
N GLU A 24 -20.44 16.79 13.81
CA GLU A 24 -20.35 15.36 14.04
C GLU A 24 -19.53 14.77 12.88
N ASP A 25 -18.37 14.19 13.20
CA ASP A 25 -17.42 13.63 12.26
C ASP A 25 -17.97 12.32 11.68
N LYS A 26 -19.00 12.49 10.84
CA LYS A 26 -19.72 11.41 10.16
C LYS A 26 -18.79 10.80 9.13
N GLY A 27 -18.15 9.71 9.54
CA GLY A 27 -17.14 9.03 8.76
C GLY A 27 -17.59 8.73 7.33
N LYS A 28 -16.73 9.07 6.38
CA LYS A 28 -16.97 8.90 4.95
C LYS A 28 -16.58 7.49 4.54
N PHE A 29 -17.57 6.65 4.25
CA PHE A 29 -17.36 5.43 3.48
C PHE A 29 -17.15 5.75 2.00
N THR A 30 -16.31 5.00 1.30
CA THR A 30 -16.14 5.06 -0.16
C THR A 30 -15.84 3.67 -0.68
N PHE A 31 -16.48 3.33 -1.80
CA PHE A 31 -16.32 2.08 -2.52
C PHE A 31 -15.86 2.41 -3.95
N SER A 32 -14.88 1.66 -4.44
CA SER A 32 -14.23 1.88 -5.73
C SER A 32 -13.65 0.55 -6.25
N GLY A 33 -13.25 0.52 -7.51
CA GLY A 33 -12.67 -0.67 -8.13
C GLY A 33 -12.57 -0.51 -9.64
N TYR A 34 -11.92 -1.46 -10.29
CA TYR A 34 -11.82 -1.53 -11.75
C TYR A 34 -11.65 -2.97 -12.21
N ILE A 35 -11.86 -3.19 -13.51
CA ILE A 35 -11.56 -4.44 -14.21
C ILE A 35 -10.48 -4.11 -15.23
N ASP A 36 -9.38 -4.85 -15.21
CA ASP A 36 -8.29 -4.74 -16.17
C ASP A 36 -8.38 -5.86 -17.20
N SER A 37 -8.36 -5.51 -18.48
CA SER A 37 -8.30 -6.45 -19.58
C SER A 37 -7.53 -5.82 -20.74
N TYR A 38 -6.57 -6.57 -21.27
CA TYR A 38 -5.56 -6.05 -22.19
C TYR A 38 -5.31 -6.99 -23.36
N TYR A 39 -4.63 -6.46 -24.38
CA TYR A 39 -4.00 -7.23 -25.44
C TYR A 39 -2.57 -6.73 -25.59
N MET A 40 -1.58 -7.62 -25.48
CA MET A 40 -0.17 -7.27 -25.61
C MET A 40 0.39 -7.77 -26.94
N ALA A 41 0.82 -6.87 -27.81
CA ALA A 41 1.54 -7.21 -29.04
C ALA A 41 3.05 -7.29 -28.76
N ASN A 42 3.72 -8.36 -29.20
CA ASN A 42 5.18 -8.47 -29.18
C ASN A 42 5.69 -8.65 -30.61
N PHE A 43 6.36 -7.63 -31.15
CA PHE A 43 6.83 -7.62 -32.54
C PHE A 43 7.96 -8.63 -32.82
N ASN A 44 8.64 -9.13 -31.79
CA ASN A 44 9.59 -10.24 -31.94
C ASN A 44 8.90 -11.60 -32.20
N SER A 45 7.56 -11.65 -32.11
CA SER A 45 6.72 -12.81 -32.44
C SER A 45 7.21 -14.16 -31.87
N PRO A 46 7.45 -14.26 -30.54
CA PRO A 46 7.93 -15.51 -29.93
C PRO A 46 6.91 -16.65 -30.12
N LEU A 47 7.39 -17.81 -30.56
CA LEU A 47 6.54 -18.96 -30.93
C LEU A 47 5.68 -19.49 -29.76
N ASP A 48 6.20 -19.43 -28.54
CA ASP A 48 5.53 -19.80 -27.30
C ASP A 48 4.67 -18.68 -26.69
N ARG A 49 4.65 -17.51 -27.36
CA ARG A 49 3.98 -16.27 -26.95
C ARG A 49 4.43 -15.76 -25.58
N SER A 50 5.64 -16.11 -25.15
CA SER A 50 6.22 -15.69 -23.88
C SER A 50 6.97 -14.38 -24.00
N ASN A 51 6.70 -13.44 -23.09
CA ASN A 51 7.50 -12.23 -22.92
C ASN A 51 8.57 -12.40 -21.82
N LEU A 52 8.68 -13.58 -21.20
CA LEU A 52 9.62 -13.85 -20.11
C LEU A 52 11.10 -13.88 -20.55
N GLY A 53 11.37 -13.96 -21.86
CA GLY A 53 12.72 -14.00 -22.42
C GLY A 53 13.51 -15.23 -22.01
N ILE A 54 14.82 -15.21 -22.27
CA ILE A 54 15.74 -16.34 -22.00
C ILE A 54 15.92 -16.56 -20.48
N SER A 55 15.78 -15.52 -19.66
CA SER A 55 15.94 -15.61 -18.20
C SER A 55 14.69 -16.14 -17.48
N SER A 56 13.59 -16.39 -18.18
CA SER A 56 12.26 -16.68 -17.62
C SER A 56 11.73 -15.61 -16.65
N SER A 57 12.28 -14.40 -16.69
CA SER A 57 12.04 -13.32 -15.70
C SER A 57 12.02 -11.91 -16.29
N ALA A 58 12.08 -11.76 -17.62
CA ALA A 58 12.22 -10.45 -18.27
C ALA A 58 11.01 -9.52 -18.10
N ARG A 59 9.83 -10.05 -17.76
CA ARG A 59 8.59 -9.32 -17.47
C ARG A 59 7.87 -10.00 -16.31
N ALA A 60 7.42 -9.26 -15.29
CA ALA A 60 6.69 -9.85 -14.16
C ALA A 60 5.18 -10.01 -14.42
N PHE A 61 4.51 -9.04 -15.08
CA PHE A 61 3.04 -9.00 -15.20
C PHE A 61 2.53 -9.32 -16.60
N ASP A 62 2.97 -8.57 -17.61
CA ASP A 62 2.64 -8.75 -19.03
C ASP A 62 3.44 -9.89 -19.67
N GLN A 63 3.38 -11.07 -19.06
CA GLN A 63 4.19 -12.25 -19.38
C GLN A 63 3.83 -12.91 -20.73
N ARG A 64 2.69 -12.58 -21.33
CA ARG A 64 2.15 -13.25 -22.53
C ARG A 64 1.82 -12.25 -23.65
N ALA A 65 1.97 -12.70 -24.90
CA ALA A 65 1.72 -11.89 -26.09
C ALA A 65 0.68 -12.49 -27.06
N GLY A 66 0.17 -11.62 -27.93
CA GLY A 66 -0.70 -11.95 -29.06
C GLY A 66 -2.09 -12.45 -28.67
N GLN A 67 -2.54 -12.25 -27.43
CA GLN A 67 -3.83 -12.69 -26.91
C GLN A 67 -4.49 -11.60 -26.07
N PHE A 68 -5.82 -11.68 -25.96
CA PHE A 68 -6.55 -10.97 -24.92
C PHE A 68 -6.27 -11.63 -23.56
N SER A 69 -6.20 -10.84 -22.50
CA SER A 69 -5.91 -11.34 -21.15
C SER A 69 -6.62 -10.48 -20.10
N LEU A 70 -7.00 -11.11 -19.00
CA LEU A 70 -7.46 -10.45 -17.79
C LEU A 70 -6.24 -10.07 -16.95
N GLY A 71 -6.13 -8.82 -16.52
CA GLY A 71 -5.08 -8.41 -15.58
C GLY A 71 -5.50 -8.71 -14.15
N LEU A 72 -6.43 -7.92 -13.61
CA LEU A 72 -7.09 -8.16 -12.34
C LEU A 72 -8.48 -7.53 -12.28
N VAL A 73 -9.26 -7.90 -11.26
CA VAL A 73 -10.45 -7.19 -10.80
C VAL A 73 -10.16 -6.66 -9.39
N GLN A 74 -10.27 -5.34 -9.20
CA GLN A 74 -10.08 -4.69 -7.89
C GLN A 74 -11.42 -4.32 -7.27
N THR A 75 -11.53 -4.48 -5.95
CA THR A 75 -12.56 -3.83 -5.12
C THR A 75 -11.91 -3.21 -3.89
N LYS A 76 -11.96 -1.88 -3.79
CA LYS A 76 -11.35 -1.08 -2.73
C LYS A 76 -12.41 -0.32 -1.93
N MET A 77 -12.39 -0.55 -0.63
CA MET A 77 -13.27 0.02 0.38
C MET A 77 -12.44 0.88 1.33
N THR A 78 -12.89 2.10 1.61
CA THR A 78 -12.25 2.98 2.59
C THR A 78 -13.27 3.60 3.52
N TYR A 79 -12.92 3.75 4.80
CA TYR A 79 -13.72 4.50 5.78
C TYR A 79 -12.84 5.51 6.49
N SER A 80 -13.15 6.80 6.34
CA SER A 80 -12.32 7.91 6.82
C SER A 80 -13.08 8.85 7.75
N THR A 81 -12.44 9.21 8.86
CA THR A 81 -12.86 10.22 9.84
C THR A 81 -11.71 11.21 10.09
N SER A 82 -11.94 12.26 10.88
CA SER A 82 -10.89 13.17 11.37
C SER A 82 -9.76 12.45 12.14
N LYS A 83 -10.03 11.26 12.70
CA LYS A 83 -9.07 10.49 13.53
C LYS A 83 -8.62 9.17 12.94
N ILE A 84 -9.41 8.52 12.08
CA ILE A 84 -9.14 7.16 11.62
C ILE A 84 -9.31 7.10 10.10
N ASP A 85 -8.41 6.39 9.40
CA ASP A 85 -8.69 5.84 8.08
C ASP A 85 -8.58 4.30 8.15
N ILE A 86 -9.54 3.60 7.55
CA ILE A 86 -9.51 2.15 7.35
C ILE A 86 -9.50 1.91 5.84
N VAL A 87 -8.63 1.00 5.39
CA VAL A 87 -8.54 0.57 3.98
C VAL A 87 -8.64 -0.95 3.91
N GLY A 88 -9.51 -1.45 3.03
CA GLY A 88 -9.51 -2.82 2.55
C GLY A 88 -9.52 -2.82 1.03
N ASP A 89 -8.52 -3.41 0.41
CA ASP A 89 -8.32 -3.45 -1.04
C ASP A 89 -8.14 -4.92 -1.45
N LEU A 90 -9.12 -5.43 -2.20
CA LEU A 90 -9.17 -6.81 -2.65
C LEU A 90 -8.92 -6.88 -4.15
N THR A 91 -8.10 -7.82 -4.58
CA THR A 91 -7.77 -8.02 -5.99
C THR A 91 -7.84 -9.49 -6.38
N PHE A 92 -8.38 -9.79 -7.57
CA PHE A 92 -8.53 -11.15 -8.10
C PHE A 92 -8.01 -11.23 -9.53
N GLY A 93 -7.36 -12.33 -9.91
CA GLY A 93 -6.85 -12.56 -11.27
C GLY A 93 -5.32 -12.57 -11.36
N PRO A 94 -4.74 -12.78 -12.56
CA PRO A 94 -3.30 -13.05 -12.74
C PRO A 94 -2.38 -12.01 -12.10
N ASN A 95 -2.66 -10.71 -12.25
CA ASN A 95 -1.84 -9.64 -11.67
C ASN A 95 -2.00 -9.56 -10.14
N ALA A 96 -3.08 -10.10 -9.56
CA ALA A 96 -3.25 -10.21 -8.12
C ALA A 96 -2.39 -11.33 -7.53
N ASP A 97 -2.35 -12.49 -8.19
CA ASP A 97 -1.49 -13.62 -7.79
C ASP A 97 -0.01 -13.24 -7.88
N LEU A 98 0.39 -12.55 -8.95
CA LEU A 98 1.75 -12.05 -9.17
C LEU A 98 2.15 -10.91 -8.22
N GLY A 99 1.18 -10.13 -7.73
CA GLY A 99 1.41 -9.01 -6.81
C GLY A 99 1.42 -9.37 -5.32
N ASN A 100 0.85 -10.53 -4.94
CA ASN A 100 0.68 -10.96 -3.54
C ASN A 100 1.28 -12.35 -3.27
N TYR A 101 2.30 -12.74 -4.04
CA TYR A 101 2.82 -14.11 -4.11
C TYR A 101 3.25 -14.72 -2.75
N GLY A 102 3.62 -13.90 -1.76
CA GLY A 102 3.98 -14.36 -0.41
C GLY A 102 2.81 -14.56 0.56
N ASN A 103 1.56 -14.35 0.13
CA ASN A 103 0.37 -14.57 0.95
C ASN A 103 -0.17 -16.03 0.87
N VAL A 104 0.70 -17.00 0.57
CA VAL A 104 0.34 -18.43 0.44
C VAL A 104 0.37 -19.14 1.80
N ILE A 105 -0.74 -19.09 2.54
CA ILE A 105 -0.95 -19.81 3.81
C ILE A 105 -1.48 -21.25 3.63
N GLY A 106 -1.41 -21.81 2.41
CA GLY A 106 -1.93 -23.12 2.08
C GLY A 106 -1.07 -24.27 2.66
N ARG A 107 -1.66 -25.16 3.45
CA ARG A 107 -0.95 -26.28 4.11
C ARG A 107 -0.49 -27.41 3.18
N ILE A 108 -0.94 -27.42 1.92
CA ILE A 108 -0.58 -28.42 0.91
C ILE A 108 0.18 -27.69 -0.20
N ALA A 109 1.36 -28.19 -0.57
CA ALA A 109 2.18 -27.60 -1.62
C ALA A 109 1.38 -27.42 -2.93
N GLY A 110 1.46 -26.23 -3.53
CA GLY A 110 0.67 -25.87 -4.71
C GLY A 110 -0.78 -25.43 -4.45
N SER A 111 -1.20 -25.28 -3.19
CA SER A 111 -2.52 -24.70 -2.87
C SER A 111 -2.55 -23.20 -3.10
N THR A 112 -3.60 -22.71 -3.75
CA THR A 112 -3.97 -21.30 -3.74
C THR A 112 -4.51 -20.88 -2.37
N SER A 113 -4.28 -19.63 -1.98
CA SER A 113 -4.70 -19.04 -0.71
C SER A 113 -5.65 -17.87 -0.96
N THR A 114 -6.72 -17.74 -0.17
CA THR A 114 -7.60 -16.55 -0.26
C THR A 114 -6.92 -15.28 0.27
N ALA A 115 -5.82 -15.39 1.02
CA ALA A 115 -5.02 -14.23 1.42
C ALA A 115 -4.25 -13.59 0.24
N LEU A 116 -4.08 -14.31 -0.88
CA LEU A 116 -3.59 -13.72 -2.15
C LEU A 116 -4.53 -12.61 -2.66
N ALA A 117 -5.82 -12.67 -2.30
CA ALA A 117 -6.78 -11.65 -2.71
C ALA A 117 -6.67 -10.36 -1.88
N ILE A 118 -5.94 -10.36 -0.76
CA ILE A 118 -5.76 -9.18 0.10
C ILE A 118 -4.52 -8.44 -0.38
N LYS A 119 -4.72 -7.33 -1.11
CA LYS A 119 -3.64 -6.47 -1.59
C LYS A 119 -3.16 -5.50 -0.52
N GLN A 120 -4.09 -4.89 0.21
CA GLN A 120 -3.79 -4.09 1.40
C GLN A 120 -4.99 -4.05 2.34
N ALA A 121 -4.72 -4.18 3.63
CA ALA A 121 -5.71 -4.14 4.70
C ALA A 121 -5.05 -3.50 5.93
N TYR A 122 -5.37 -2.24 6.20
CA TYR A 122 -4.73 -1.47 7.27
C TYR A 122 -5.66 -0.44 7.91
N ILE A 123 -5.30 -0.04 9.13
CA ILE A 123 -5.87 1.09 9.85
C ILE A 123 -4.80 2.17 10.05
N THR A 124 -5.16 3.43 9.86
CA THR A 124 -4.33 4.59 10.19
C THR A 124 -5.03 5.40 11.28
N TRP A 125 -4.34 5.66 12.38
CA TRP A 125 -4.78 6.57 13.43
C TRP A 125 -4.02 7.90 13.35
N LYS A 126 -4.77 8.98 13.11
CA LYS A 126 -4.32 10.37 13.15
C LYS A 126 -4.23 10.78 14.63
N ALA A 127 -3.08 10.53 15.24
CA ALA A 127 -2.82 10.83 16.64
C ALA A 127 -2.80 12.35 16.91
N THR A 128 -2.32 13.12 15.93
CA THR A 128 -2.43 14.59 15.85
C THR A 128 -2.55 15.01 14.38
N ASP A 129 -2.81 16.29 14.12
CA ASP A 129 -2.80 16.87 12.76
C ASP A 129 -1.48 16.67 11.99
N LYS A 130 -0.39 16.36 12.71
CA LYS A 130 0.95 16.11 12.13
C LYS A 130 1.43 14.66 12.23
N LEU A 131 0.84 13.84 13.10
CA LEU A 131 1.32 12.48 13.40
C LEU A 131 0.24 11.44 13.10
N ALA A 132 0.53 10.56 12.14
CA ALA A 132 -0.30 9.41 11.81
C ALA A 132 0.45 8.10 12.07
N LEU A 133 -0.24 7.09 12.61
CA LEU A 133 0.28 5.74 12.84
C LEU A 133 -0.54 4.75 12.02
N THR A 134 0.10 3.96 11.15
CA THR A 134 -0.56 2.98 10.26
C THR A 134 -0.13 1.57 10.61
N MET A 135 -1.09 0.66 10.80
CA MET A 135 -0.86 -0.75 11.15
C MET A 135 -1.67 -1.69 10.24
N GLY A 136 -1.03 -2.76 9.75
CA GLY A 136 -1.65 -3.78 8.91
C GLY A 136 -0.76 -4.18 7.73
N GLN A 137 -1.37 -4.73 6.67
CA GLN A 137 -0.71 -4.92 5.37
C GLN A 137 -0.94 -3.68 4.50
N PHE A 138 0.12 -3.07 4.01
CA PHE A 138 0.07 -1.91 3.13
C PHE A 138 1.04 -2.08 1.95
N GLY A 139 0.69 -1.51 0.80
CA GLY A 139 1.61 -1.43 -0.34
C GLY A 139 2.91 -0.71 0.03
N THR A 140 4.01 -1.07 -0.63
CA THR A 140 5.32 -0.48 -0.33
C THR A 140 5.33 1.04 -0.57
N HIS A 141 6.30 1.71 0.07
CA HIS A 141 6.66 3.11 -0.17
C HIS A 141 7.77 3.27 -1.23
N ILE A 142 8.37 2.16 -1.69
CA ILE A 142 9.48 2.14 -2.66
C ILE A 142 8.97 2.12 -4.10
N GLY A 143 9.59 2.92 -4.97
CA GLY A 143 9.34 2.94 -6.40
C GLY A 143 8.25 3.90 -6.86
N TYR A 144 8.20 4.08 -8.19
CA TYR A 144 7.33 5.03 -8.89
C TYR A 144 6.07 4.41 -9.50
N GLU A 145 6.16 3.16 -9.90
CA GLU A 145 5.07 2.39 -10.53
C GLU A 145 4.35 1.55 -9.49
N VAL A 146 3.15 1.09 -9.81
CA VAL A 146 2.32 0.25 -8.92
C VAL A 146 1.65 -0.87 -9.71
N ILE A 147 1.10 -1.87 -9.01
CA ILE A 147 0.32 -2.97 -9.64
C ILE A 147 -0.94 -2.42 -10.34
N ASP A 148 -1.49 -1.29 -9.88
CA ASP A 148 -2.72 -0.74 -10.41
C ASP A 148 -2.55 -0.02 -11.75
N ALA A 149 -2.76 -0.74 -12.85
CA ALA A 149 -2.64 -0.23 -14.22
C ALA A 149 -3.30 1.15 -14.48
N PRO A 150 -4.51 1.48 -13.98
CA PRO A 150 -5.16 2.76 -14.29
C PRO A 150 -4.49 4.01 -13.69
N ILE A 151 -3.58 3.86 -12.74
CA ILE A 151 -2.88 4.98 -12.09
C ILE A 151 -1.38 5.05 -12.43
N ASN A 152 -0.88 4.13 -13.27
CA ASN A 152 0.43 4.25 -13.89
C ASN A 152 0.36 5.11 -15.15
N TYR A 153 1.49 5.73 -15.53
CA TYR A 153 1.62 6.40 -16.82
C TYR A 153 1.77 5.42 -18.00
N HIS A 154 2.40 4.26 -17.76
CA HIS A 154 2.51 3.15 -18.70
C HIS A 154 1.74 1.93 -18.18
N TYR A 155 1.08 1.19 -19.08
CA TYR A 155 0.44 -0.08 -18.72
C TYR A 155 1.47 -1.16 -18.33
N SER A 156 2.51 -1.30 -19.14
CA SER A 156 3.63 -2.22 -18.93
C SER A 156 4.62 -1.65 -17.91
N LEU A 157 4.82 -2.35 -16.79
CA LEU A 157 5.68 -1.93 -15.69
C LEU A 157 7.18 -2.10 -16.05
N SER A 158 8.06 -1.29 -15.46
CA SER A 158 9.50 -1.39 -15.70
C SER A 158 10.16 -2.60 -15.03
N ASN A 159 11.37 -2.93 -15.47
CA ASN A 159 12.19 -3.94 -14.78
C ASN A 159 12.63 -3.48 -13.38
N LEU A 160 12.66 -2.17 -13.11
CA LEU A 160 12.97 -1.65 -11.78
C LEU A 160 11.83 -1.96 -10.80
N PHE A 161 10.58 -1.81 -11.22
CA PHE A 161 9.41 -2.21 -10.44
C PHE A 161 9.46 -3.71 -10.07
N ASN A 162 9.80 -4.57 -11.04
CA ASN A 162 9.90 -6.02 -10.84
C ASN A 162 10.99 -6.47 -9.83
N ASN A 163 11.91 -5.58 -9.44
CA ASN A 163 12.99 -5.86 -8.47
C ASN A 163 12.80 -5.09 -7.14
N GLY A 164 11.74 -4.29 -7.02
CA GLY A 164 11.34 -3.66 -5.78
C GLY A 164 10.35 -4.54 -5.00
N PRO A 165 10.12 -4.23 -3.71
CA PRO A 165 9.04 -4.86 -2.96
C PRO A 165 7.66 -4.42 -3.48
N PHE A 166 6.62 -5.17 -3.17
CA PHE A 166 5.22 -4.83 -3.47
C PHE A 166 4.43 -4.40 -2.22
N TYR A 167 4.64 -5.06 -1.07
CA TYR A 167 3.92 -4.78 0.17
C TYR A 167 4.71 -5.10 1.43
N HIS A 168 4.23 -4.58 2.55
CA HIS A 168 4.76 -4.89 3.88
C HIS A 168 3.62 -5.11 4.88
N VAL A 169 3.87 -5.98 5.85
CA VAL A 169 3.01 -6.18 7.03
C VAL A 169 3.74 -5.59 8.24
N GLY A 170 3.12 -4.66 8.96
CA GLY A 170 3.76 -4.05 10.12
C GLY A 170 3.10 -2.78 10.66
N LEU A 171 3.93 -1.91 11.22
CA LEU A 171 3.57 -0.62 11.83
C LEU A 171 4.49 0.48 11.28
N LYS A 172 3.90 1.59 10.81
CA LYS A 172 4.65 2.80 10.43
C LYS A 172 4.07 4.05 11.06
N ALA A 173 4.93 5.03 11.33
CA ALA A 173 4.59 6.37 11.76
C ALA A 173 4.96 7.36 10.66
N GLN A 174 4.11 8.35 10.41
CA GLN A 174 4.40 9.50 9.54
C GLN A 174 4.26 10.79 10.33
N TYR A 175 5.30 11.63 10.29
CA TYR A 175 5.29 12.97 10.85
C TYR A 175 5.39 14.02 9.73
N THR A 176 4.35 14.84 9.61
CA THR A 176 4.27 15.95 8.65
C THR A 176 4.82 17.23 9.29
N PHE A 177 6.01 17.65 8.86
CA PHE A 177 6.62 18.89 9.35
C PHE A 177 5.90 20.12 8.78
N SER A 178 5.59 20.07 7.49
CA SER A 178 4.87 21.08 6.70
C SER A 178 4.24 20.43 5.46
N ASP A 179 3.42 21.19 4.72
CA ASP A 179 2.82 20.78 3.44
C ASP A 179 3.84 20.34 2.37
N LYS A 180 5.13 20.69 2.56
CA LYS A 180 6.23 20.36 1.66
C LYS A 180 7.15 19.24 2.15
N VAL A 181 7.05 18.80 3.41
CA VAL A 181 8.02 17.86 4.00
C VAL A 181 7.34 16.97 5.04
N TYR A 182 7.45 15.65 4.85
CA TYR A 182 7.13 14.66 5.88
C TYR A 182 8.20 13.57 5.94
N LEU A 183 8.35 12.94 7.11
CA LEU A 183 9.14 11.73 7.29
C LEU A 183 8.21 10.59 7.72
N MET A 184 8.30 9.45 7.04
CA MET A 184 7.73 8.17 7.45
C MET A 184 8.86 7.26 7.91
N ALA A 185 8.65 6.53 9.01
CA ALA A 185 9.51 5.45 9.46
C ALA A 185 8.66 4.32 10.04
N GLY A 186 9.10 3.08 9.92
CA GLY A 186 8.31 1.94 10.38
C GLY A 186 9.12 0.66 10.59
N ILE A 187 8.45 -0.30 11.22
CA ILE A 187 8.93 -1.64 11.51
C ILE A 187 7.97 -2.63 10.84
N VAL A 188 8.52 -3.53 10.05
CA VAL A 188 7.78 -4.51 9.23
C VAL A 188 8.28 -5.92 9.54
N ASN A 189 7.48 -6.94 9.23
CA ASN A 189 7.90 -8.34 9.36
C ASN A 189 9.14 -8.58 8.49
N ASN A 190 8.95 -8.53 7.17
CA ASN A 190 9.92 -8.87 6.13
C ASN A 190 9.53 -8.21 4.80
N VAL A 191 10.13 -8.66 3.68
CA VAL A 191 9.75 -8.26 2.32
C VAL A 191 8.72 -9.24 1.74
N ASP A 192 7.61 -8.71 1.21
CA ASP A 192 6.61 -9.41 0.40
C ASP A 192 6.13 -10.78 0.91
N ASN A 193 5.93 -10.91 2.21
CA ASN A 193 5.33 -12.08 2.83
C ASN A 193 4.34 -11.67 3.93
N LEU A 194 3.35 -12.54 4.17
CA LEU A 194 2.40 -12.35 5.27
C LEU A 194 3.03 -12.72 6.62
N ASP A 195 3.65 -13.90 6.65
CA ASP A 195 4.31 -14.48 7.81
C ASP A 195 5.81 -14.18 7.79
N ASP A 196 6.37 -13.97 8.98
CA ASP A 196 7.80 -13.75 9.18
C ASP A 196 8.57 -15.08 9.24
N ASN A 197 9.69 -15.18 8.53
CA ASN A 197 10.54 -16.37 8.53
C ASN A 197 11.57 -16.36 9.67
N ASN A 198 11.69 -15.25 10.40
CA ASN A 198 12.56 -15.13 11.56
C ASN A 198 11.96 -14.16 12.62
N ARG A 199 12.81 -13.52 13.44
CA ARG A 199 12.35 -12.58 14.50
C ARG A 199 12.85 -11.15 14.29
N SER A 200 13.93 -10.97 13.54
CA SER A 200 14.55 -9.69 13.22
C SER A 200 13.65 -8.91 12.25
N LYS A 201 13.02 -7.85 12.75
CA LYS A 201 12.09 -7.05 11.94
C LYS A 201 12.84 -6.17 10.94
N GLY A 202 12.26 -6.00 9.75
CA GLY A 202 12.66 -4.98 8.80
C GLY A 202 12.37 -3.57 9.29
N VAL A 203 13.22 -2.61 8.89
CA VAL A 203 13.05 -1.17 9.12
C VAL A 203 12.79 -0.50 7.77
N ILE A 204 11.76 0.34 7.71
CA ILE A 204 11.41 1.14 6.52
C ILE A 204 11.48 2.64 6.82
N ALA A 205 11.81 3.44 5.82
CA ALA A 205 11.76 4.90 5.88
C ALA A 205 11.42 5.53 4.53
N GLN A 206 10.75 6.68 4.56
CA GLN A 206 10.52 7.57 3.41
C GLN A 206 10.61 9.03 3.86
N LEU A 207 11.49 9.81 3.24
CA LEU A 207 11.47 11.27 3.30
C LEU A 207 10.80 11.82 2.04
N PHE A 208 9.71 12.55 2.20
CA PHE A 208 9.09 13.34 1.15
C PHE A 208 9.56 14.79 1.21
N VAL A 209 9.83 15.37 0.04
CA VAL A 209 10.15 16.79 -0.13
C VAL A 209 9.45 17.31 -1.39
N SER A 210 8.82 18.49 -1.29
CA SER A 210 8.37 19.28 -2.45
C SER A 210 9.17 20.58 -2.53
N PRO A 211 10.28 20.62 -3.31
CA PRO A 211 11.15 21.80 -3.38
C PRO A 211 10.45 23.00 -4.02
N ALA A 212 9.62 22.75 -5.04
CA ALA A 212 8.85 23.74 -5.78
C ALA A 212 7.46 23.21 -6.11
N THR A 213 6.50 24.09 -6.39
CA THR A 213 5.14 23.72 -6.79
C THR A 213 5.17 22.79 -8.00
N GLY A 214 4.47 21.66 -7.91
CA GLY A 214 4.44 20.63 -8.95
C GLY A 214 5.67 19.70 -8.98
N TRP A 215 6.66 19.89 -8.11
CA TRP A 215 7.80 18.98 -7.94
C TRP A 215 7.64 18.18 -6.64
N ASN A 216 7.68 16.86 -6.76
CA ASN A 216 7.68 15.90 -5.66
C ASN A 216 8.97 15.06 -5.71
N VAL A 217 9.56 14.79 -4.55
CA VAL A 217 10.74 13.94 -4.36
C VAL A 217 10.48 13.02 -3.18
N TYR A 218 10.74 11.73 -3.36
CA TYR A 218 10.66 10.70 -2.34
C TYR A 218 12.02 10.01 -2.26
N LEU A 219 12.60 9.99 -1.07
CA LEU A 219 13.79 9.21 -0.75
C LEU A 219 13.37 8.07 0.17
N ASN A 220 13.44 6.86 -0.35
CA ASN A 220 12.92 5.65 0.25
C ASN A 220 14.06 4.73 0.70
N ALA A 221 13.86 4.02 1.80
CA ALA A 221 14.78 2.99 2.27
C ALA A 221 14.02 1.82 2.90
N ILE A 222 14.61 0.63 2.79
CA ILE A 222 14.29 -0.55 3.59
C ILE A 222 15.59 -1.29 3.92
N SER A 223 15.66 -1.83 5.14
CA SER A 223 16.66 -2.84 5.50
C SER A 223 16.01 -3.90 6.37
N SER A 224 16.16 -5.16 6.00
CA SER A 224 15.55 -6.31 6.69
C SER A 224 16.49 -7.50 6.70
N ASN A 225 16.37 -8.39 7.69
CA ASN A 225 17.06 -9.67 7.68
C ASN A 225 16.06 -10.72 7.20
N GLU A 226 16.30 -11.26 6.01
CA GLU A 226 15.42 -12.21 5.32
C GLU A 226 15.96 -13.66 5.45
N ALA A 227 17.02 -13.90 6.23
CA ALA A 227 17.49 -15.26 6.50
C ALA A 227 16.47 -16.04 7.36
N ASN A 228 16.29 -17.32 7.03
CA ASN A 228 15.48 -18.22 7.83
C ASN A 228 16.15 -18.50 9.19
N ALA A 229 15.36 -18.52 10.28
CA ALA A 229 15.86 -18.96 11.58
C ALA A 229 16.19 -20.47 11.57
N ASP A 230 17.33 -20.86 12.14
CA ASP A 230 17.68 -22.26 12.34
C ASP A 230 16.73 -22.91 13.36
N ILE A 231 15.99 -23.92 12.91
CA ILE A 231 14.93 -24.57 13.69
C ILE A 231 15.42 -25.35 14.92
N LYS A 232 16.72 -25.63 15.04
CA LYS A 232 17.31 -26.41 16.16
C LYS A 232 17.86 -25.51 17.25
N THR A 233 18.36 -24.34 16.89
CA THR A 233 19.06 -23.39 17.77
C THR A 233 18.28 -22.10 18.00
N GLY A 234 17.26 -21.81 17.19
CA GLY A 234 16.49 -20.56 17.21
C GLY A 234 17.28 -19.34 16.74
N LYS A 235 18.52 -19.51 16.25
CA LYS A 235 19.39 -18.42 15.80
C LYS A 235 19.11 -18.10 14.33
N THR A 236 19.02 -16.81 14.02
CA THR A 236 18.95 -16.34 12.63
C THR A 236 20.36 -15.97 12.18
N PRO A 237 20.85 -16.47 11.02
CA PRO A 237 22.05 -15.94 10.37
C PRO A 237 21.88 -14.48 9.94
N ASP A 238 22.98 -13.83 9.55
CA ASP A 238 22.92 -12.48 8.96
C ASP A 238 22.62 -12.57 7.46
N GLY A 239 21.35 -12.41 7.08
CA GLY A 239 20.89 -12.40 5.69
C GLY A 239 20.21 -11.09 5.29
N THR A 240 20.97 -10.01 5.09
CA THR A 240 20.39 -8.67 4.91
C THR A 240 19.93 -8.40 3.47
N TYR A 241 18.67 -8.01 3.32
CA TYR A 241 18.15 -7.26 2.18
C TYR A 241 18.15 -5.76 2.50
N THR A 242 18.78 -4.93 1.67
CA THR A 242 18.76 -3.47 1.80
C THR A 242 18.49 -2.84 0.44
N LEU A 243 17.56 -1.89 0.36
CA LEU A 243 17.26 -1.14 -0.86
C LEU A 243 17.06 0.34 -0.53
N PHE A 244 17.69 1.20 -1.33
CA PHE A 244 17.49 2.65 -1.35
C PHE A 244 16.88 3.04 -2.69
N ASP A 245 15.91 3.94 -2.68
CA ASP A 245 15.14 4.32 -3.86
C ASP A 245 14.88 5.84 -3.89
N LEU A 246 14.98 6.42 -5.08
CA LEU A 246 14.66 7.81 -5.40
C LEU A 246 13.56 7.82 -6.45
N THR A 247 12.39 8.30 -6.05
CA THR A 247 11.27 8.55 -6.95
C THR A 247 11.01 10.07 -6.99
N SER A 248 10.86 10.65 -8.19
CA SER A 248 10.54 12.07 -8.34
C SER A 248 9.64 12.34 -9.54
N THR A 249 8.72 13.29 -9.39
CA THR A 249 7.88 13.83 -10.47
C THR A 249 7.96 15.34 -10.50
N TYR A 250 8.10 15.93 -11.69
CA TYR A 250 8.01 17.38 -11.87
C TYR A 250 7.06 17.75 -13.01
N GLN A 251 5.96 18.40 -12.65
CA GLN A 251 4.98 18.98 -13.57
C GLN A 251 5.50 20.35 -14.08
N ILE A 252 6.23 20.33 -15.20
CA ILE A 252 6.86 21.51 -15.80
C ILE A 252 5.82 22.43 -16.47
N SER A 253 4.78 21.83 -17.08
CA SER A 253 3.63 22.56 -17.64
C SER A 253 2.38 21.68 -17.61
N PRO A 254 1.15 22.21 -17.82
CA PRO A 254 -0.08 21.39 -17.80
C PRO A 254 -0.13 20.23 -18.81
N LYS A 255 0.79 20.17 -19.78
CA LYS A 255 0.89 19.09 -20.77
C LYS A 255 2.21 18.30 -20.71
N PHE A 256 3.11 18.64 -19.78
CA PHE A 256 4.44 18.02 -19.71
C PHE A 256 4.86 17.79 -18.26
N MET A 257 5.01 16.51 -17.91
CA MET A 257 5.53 16.01 -16.65
C MET A 257 6.76 15.15 -16.94
N VAL A 258 7.78 15.26 -16.11
CA VAL A 258 8.91 14.33 -16.09
C VAL A 258 8.84 13.49 -14.82
N GLY A 259 8.97 12.17 -14.96
CA GLY A 259 9.11 11.21 -13.86
C GLY A 259 10.51 10.59 -13.88
N LEU A 260 11.06 10.33 -12.70
CA LEU A 260 12.32 9.62 -12.48
C LEU A 260 12.10 8.56 -11.40
N ASN A 261 12.62 7.36 -11.65
CA ASN A 261 12.77 6.31 -10.67
C ASN A 261 14.21 5.76 -10.76
N ALA A 262 14.90 5.64 -9.63
CA ALA A 262 16.24 5.08 -9.54
C ALA A 262 16.47 4.44 -8.17
N ALA A 263 16.86 3.17 -8.14
CA ALA A 263 17.15 2.46 -6.90
C ALA A 263 18.51 1.75 -6.92
N SER A 264 19.05 1.51 -5.74
CA SER A 264 20.29 0.77 -5.49
C SER A 264 20.14 -0.06 -4.22
N GLY A 265 20.41 -1.36 -4.30
CA GLY A 265 20.26 -2.27 -3.17
C GLY A 265 21.23 -3.45 -3.24
N SER A 266 21.19 -4.27 -2.20
CA SER A 266 21.93 -5.53 -2.12
C SER A 266 21.20 -6.53 -1.24
N GLN A 267 21.26 -7.80 -1.63
CA GLN A 267 20.92 -8.92 -0.77
C GLN A 267 22.20 -9.73 -0.50
N LYS A 268 22.42 -10.12 0.76
CA LYS A 268 23.60 -10.86 1.23
C LYS A 268 23.18 -11.90 2.25
N GLY A 269 23.96 -12.99 2.37
CA GLY A 269 23.67 -14.16 3.21
C GLY A 269 22.85 -15.21 2.48
#